data_AF-A0A1Q7T5D4-F1
#
_entry.id   AF-A0A1Q7T5D4-F1
#
_cell.length_a   1.000
_cell.length_b   1.000
_cell.length_c   1.000
_cell.angle_alpha   90.00
_cell.angle_beta   90.00
_cell.angle_gamma   90.00
#
_symmetry.space_group_name_H-M   'P 1'
#
loop_
_entity.id
_entity.type
_entity.pdbx_description
1 polymer ?
#
loop_
_entity_poly.entity_id
_entity_poly.type
_entity_poly.pdbx_seq_one_letter_code
_entity_poly.pdbx_strand_id
1 'polypeptide(L)'
;MNIMAEDLVTALGKAGYKVSRLRTGQVLPAAGLRIRGVFAEADERNRVRRLLVGSNPITPKMLLYVGVNNLARPQQPLYELANPPSDDGRQGPVITVTSYSPAARFEMDRNAADDDFKKIAAEIVTDLNALLIANPMMATH
;
A
#
# COMPACT_ATOMS: atom_id res chain seq x y z
N MET A 1 11.24 4.83 -11.60
CA MET A 1 11.69 3.74 -10.71
C MET A 1 10.97 3.92 -9.38
N ASN A 2 10.48 2.86 -8.73
CA ASN A 2 9.74 2.98 -7.47
C ASN A 2 10.43 2.09 -6.43
N ILE A 3 11.29 2.72 -5.62
CA ILE A 3 12.16 2.07 -4.63
C ILE A 3 11.37 1.14 -3.70
N MET A 4 10.24 1.60 -3.17
CA MET A 4 9.39 0.82 -2.27
C MET A 4 8.91 -0.49 -2.90
N ALA A 5 8.49 -0.45 -4.17
CA ALA A 5 8.01 -1.65 -4.86
C ALA A 5 9.14 -2.63 -5.20
N GLU A 6 10.36 -2.13 -5.40
CA GLU A 6 11.55 -2.94 -5.69
C GLU A 6 12.09 -3.59 -4.42
N ASP A 7 12.18 -2.84 -3.33
CA ASP A 7 12.57 -3.36 -2.02
C ASP A 7 11.58 -4.40 -1.50
N LEU A 8 10.27 -4.17 -1.70
CA LEU A 8 9.25 -5.15 -1.33
C LEU A 8 9.36 -6.46 -2.12
N VAL A 9 9.62 -6.40 -3.43
CA VAL A 9 9.85 -7.60 -4.24
C VAL A 9 11.09 -8.36 -3.75
N THR A 10 12.18 -7.64 -3.47
CA THR A 10 13.40 -8.23 -2.90
C THR A 10 13.13 -8.90 -1.55
N ALA A 11 12.44 -8.22 -0.65
CA ALA A 11 12.12 -8.72 0.69
C ALA A 11 11.23 -9.97 0.64
N LEU A 12 10.18 -9.95 -0.18
CA LEU A 12 9.30 -11.11 -0.40
C LEU A 12 10.06 -12.30 -0.98
N GLY A 13 10.94 -12.06 -1.96
CA GLY A 13 11.79 -13.10 -2.53
C GLY A 13 12.72 -13.73 -1.50
N LYS A 14 13.35 -12.92 -0.65
CA LYS A 14 14.19 -13.40 0.47
C LYS A 14 13.42 -14.23 1.48
N ALA A 15 12.14 -13.93 1.69
CA ALA A 15 11.26 -14.71 2.56
C ALA A 15 10.71 -15.99 1.90
N GLY A 16 11.11 -16.31 0.67
CA GLY A 16 10.74 -17.55 -0.02
C GLY A 16 9.48 -17.44 -0.89
N TYR A 17 8.90 -16.25 -1.05
CA TYR A 17 7.73 -16.06 -1.92
C TYR A 17 8.11 -16.02 -3.39
N LYS A 18 7.33 -16.70 -4.24
CA LYS A 18 7.32 -16.43 -5.69
C LYS A 18 6.58 -15.13 -5.96
N VAL A 19 7.33 -14.05 -6.15
CA VAL A 19 6.79 -12.70 -6.31
C VAL A 19 7.13 -12.13 -7.68
N SER A 20 6.21 -11.35 -8.24
CA SER A 20 6.46 -10.54 -9.43
C SER A 20 5.71 -9.22 -9.32
N ARG A 21 6.29 -8.17 -9.91
CA ARG A 21 5.65 -6.85 -9.96
C ARG A 21 4.71 -6.77 -11.15
N LEU A 22 3.43 -6.53 -10.87
CA LEU A 22 2.43 -6.27 -11.90
C LEU A 22 2.47 -4.80 -12.34
N ARG A 23 2.63 -4.57 -13.64
CA ARG A 23 2.53 -3.25 -14.27
C ARG A 23 1.07 -2.93 -14.60
N THR A 24 0.75 -1.64 -14.72
CA THR A 24 -0.55 -1.18 -15.17
C THR A 24 -0.91 -1.81 -16.52
N GLY A 25 -2.12 -2.37 -16.62
CA GLY A 25 -2.61 -3.02 -17.85
C GLY A 25 -2.17 -4.47 -18.06
N GLN A 26 -1.31 -5.02 -17.21
CA GLN A 26 -1.00 -6.46 -17.28
C GLN A 26 -2.18 -7.32 -16.80
N VAL A 27 -2.38 -8.45 -17.47
CA VAL A 27 -3.36 -9.46 -17.07
C VAL A 27 -2.99 -9.99 -15.69
N LEU A 28 -3.98 -10.03 -14.80
CA LEU A 28 -3.82 -10.56 -13.46
C LEU A 28 -3.67 -12.09 -13.52
N PRO A 29 -2.77 -12.68 -12.73
CA PRO A 29 -2.76 -14.13 -12.53
C PRO A 29 -4.11 -14.62 -12.02
N ALA A 30 -4.48 -15.85 -12.40
CA ALA A 30 -5.76 -16.45 -11.99
C ALA A 30 -5.85 -16.73 -10.48
N ALA A 31 -4.70 -16.90 -9.81
CA ALA A 31 -4.61 -17.19 -8.39
C ALA A 31 -3.40 -16.50 -7.76
N GLY A 32 -3.44 -16.41 -6.42
CA GLY A 32 -2.38 -15.83 -5.60
C GLY A 32 -2.84 -14.58 -4.85
N LEU A 33 -1.88 -13.93 -4.21
CA LEU A 33 -2.09 -12.71 -3.45
C LEU A 33 -1.58 -11.51 -4.24
N ARG A 34 -2.35 -10.42 -4.19
CA ARG A 34 -1.96 -9.11 -4.72
C ARG A 34 -1.75 -8.15 -3.57
N ILE A 35 -0.55 -7.59 -3.50
CA ILE A 35 -0.21 -6.52 -2.56
C ILE A 35 -0.29 -5.18 -3.31
N ARG A 36 -0.98 -4.21 -2.72
CA ARG A 36 -1.07 -2.84 -3.25
C ARG A 36 -0.73 -1.84 -2.16
N GLY A 37 -0.04 -0.77 -2.55
CA GLY A 37 0.30 0.34 -1.67
C GLY A 37 -0.29 1.65 -2.18
N VAL A 38 -0.63 2.56 -1.28
CA VAL A 38 -0.89 3.97 -1.58
C VAL A 38 -0.12 4.84 -0.61
N PHE A 39 0.68 5.77 -1.15
CA PHE A 39 1.28 6.83 -0.36
C PHE A 39 0.25 7.93 -0.12
N ALA A 40 0.24 8.46 1.09
CA ALA A 40 -0.71 9.45 1.56
C ALA A 40 -0.03 10.42 2.54
N GLU A 41 -0.69 11.53 2.85
CA GLU A 41 -0.30 12.46 3.90
C GLU A 41 -1.53 12.92 4.67
N ALA A 42 -1.33 13.42 5.89
CA ALA A 42 -2.41 14.03 6.66
C ALA A 42 -2.62 15.47 6.16
N ASP A 43 -3.88 15.92 6.11
CA ASP A 43 -4.23 17.32 5.87
C ASP A 43 -4.31 18.12 7.17
N GLU A 44 -4.52 19.43 7.05
CA GLU A 44 -4.64 20.35 8.20
C GLU A 44 -5.78 20.00 9.16
N ARG A 45 -6.76 19.20 8.71
CA ARG A 45 -7.89 18.71 9.51
C ARG A 45 -7.70 17.27 9.97
N ASN A 46 -6.47 16.76 9.92
CA ASN A 46 -6.10 15.39 10.26
C ASN A 46 -6.82 14.33 9.41
N ARG A 47 -7.23 14.67 8.18
CA ARG A 47 -7.79 13.72 7.20
C ARG A 47 -6.69 13.16 6.32
N VAL A 48 -6.91 11.99 5.74
CA VAL A 48 -5.91 11.31 4.90
C VAL A 48 -6.09 11.72 3.44
N ARG A 49 -5.02 12.18 2.79
CA ARG A 49 -4.98 12.53 1.36
C ARG A 49 -4.03 11.64 0.62
N ARG A 50 -4.40 11.19 -0.58
CA ARG A 50 -3.48 10.46 -1.45
C ARG A 50 -2.35 11.39 -1.89
N LEU A 51 -1.12 10.89 -1.81
CA LEU A 51 0.03 11.63 -2.28
C LEU A 51 0.21 11.51 -3.79
N LEU A 52 0.46 12.64 -4.44
CA LEU A 52 0.71 12.74 -5.88
C LEU A 52 2.16 13.14 -6.14
N VAL A 53 2.72 12.65 -7.25
CA VAL A 53 4.07 13.05 -7.67
C VAL A 53 4.02 14.53 -8.06
N GLY A 54 4.88 15.35 -7.45
CA GLY A 54 4.97 16.79 -7.73
C GLY A 54 4.00 17.68 -6.95
N SER A 55 3.16 17.13 -6.07
CA SER A 55 2.33 17.96 -5.18
C SER A 55 3.17 18.59 -4.06
N ASN A 56 2.89 19.86 -3.73
CA ASN A 56 3.54 20.49 -2.59
C ASN A 56 2.91 19.95 -1.28
N PRO A 57 3.72 19.39 -0.39
CA PRO A 57 3.18 18.72 0.77
C PRO A 57 2.76 19.62 1.91
N ILE A 58 1.79 19.13 2.68
CA ILE A 58 1.33 19.78 3.91
C ILE A 58 2.20 19.36 5.10
N THR A 59 2.63 18.09 5.15
CA THR A 59 3.35 17.52 6.30
C THR A 59 4.74 16.96 5.94
N PRO A 60 5.71 16.98 6.88
CA PRO A 60 7.02 16.37 6.68
C PRO A 60 6.97 14.83 6.70
N LYS A 61 5.91 14.25 7.27
CA LYS A 61 5.65 12.81 7.29
C LYS A 61 4.79 12.37 6.12
N MET A 62 5.00 11.13 5.71
CA MET A 62 4.21 10.42 4.70
C MET A 62 3.70 9.10 5.29
N LEU A 63 2.49 8.73 4.90
CA LEU A 63 1.84 7.48 5.24
C LEU A 63 1.89 6.53 4.06
N LEU A 64 2.12 5.25 4.32
CA LEU A 64 1.95 4.17 3.36
C LEU A 64 0.87 3.23 3.88
N TYR A 65 -0.23 3.12 3.13
CA TYR A 65 -1.23 2.09 3.37
C TYR A 65 -0.99 0.91 2.44
N VAL A 66 -0.97 -0.30 2.99
CA VAL A 66 -0.69 -1.54 2.24
C VAL A 66 -1.83 -2.51 2.43
N GLY A 67 -2.49 -2.91 1.34
CA GLY A 67 -3.54 -3.93 1.36
C GLY A 67 -3.13 -5.21 0.64
N VAL A 68 -3.64 -6.33 1.15
CA VAL A 68 -3.45 -7.67 0.60
C VAL A 68 -4.80 -8.23 0.15
N ASN A 69 -4.91 -8.64 -1.12
CA ASN A 69 -6.13 -9.19 -1.69
C ASN A 69 -5.86 -10.55 -2.33
N ASN A 70 -6.77 -11.51 -2.17
CA ASN A 70 -6.74 -12.78 -2.91
C ASN A 70 -7.29 -12.56 -4.33
N LEU A 71 -6.53 -12.97 -5.35
CA LEU A 71 -6.84 -12.75 -6.77
C LEU A 71 -8.04 -13.56 -7.29
N ALA A 72 -8.44 -14.63 -6.62
CA ALA A 72 -9.61 -15.41 -7.02
C ALA A 72 -10.94 -14.82 -6.52
N ARG A 73 -10.89 -13.75 -5.70
CA ARG A 73 -12.07 -13.03 -5.23
C ARG A 73 -12.20 -11.69 -5.94
N PRO A 74 -13.41 -11.10 -6.02
CA PRO A 74 -13.58 -9.77 -6.58
C PRO A 74 -12.62 -8.76 -5.94
N GLN A 75 -12.03 -7.91 -6.77
CA GLN A 75 -11.12 -6.86 -6.28
C GLN A 75 -11.89 -5.88 -5.40
N GLN A 76 -11.46 -5.76 -4.15
CA GLN A 76 -11.90 -4.67 -3.28
C GLN A 76 -10.95 -3.48 -3.45
N PRO A 77 -11.42 -2.24 -3.43
CA PRO A 77 -10.53 -1.08 -3.42
C PRO A 77 -9.70 -1.06 -2.12
N LEU A 78 -8.50 -0.47 -2.17
CA LEU A 78 -7.70 -0.22 -0.96
C LEU A 78 -8.24 1.00 -0.19
N TYR A 79 -8.77 1.97 -0.94
CA TYR A 79 -9.36 3.19 -0.43
C TYR A 79 -10.45 3.68 -1.38
N GLU A 80 -11.33 4.51 -0.86
CA GLU A 80 -12.37 5.23 -1.59
C GLU A 80 -12.18 6.74 -1.42
N LEU A 81 -12.79 7.54 -2.31
CA LEU A 81 -12.83 8.99 -2.13
C LEU A 81 -13.67 9.32 -0.90
N ALA A 82 -13.19 10.26 -0.09
CA ALA A 82 -13.97 10.73 1.05
C ALA A 82 -15.23 11.48 0.57
N ASN A 83 -16.32 11.32 1.34
CA ASN A 83 -17.56 12.06 1.17
C ASN A 83 -17.83 12.85 2.46
N PRO A 84 -17.91 14.19 2.43
CA PRO A 84 -17.81 15.05 1.24
C PRO A 84 -16.39 15.12 0.65
N PRO A 85 -16.26 15.33 -0.67
CA PRO A 85 -14.96 15.53 -1.32
C PRO A 85 -14.28 16.81 -0.83
N SER A 86 -12.96 16.92 -1.01
CA SER A 86 -12.26 18.18 -0.78
C SER A 86 -12.36 19.11 -1.99
N ASP A 87 -12.67 20.39 -1.75
CA ASP A 87 -12.70 21.42 -2.81
C ASP A 87 -11.30 21.93 -3.23
N ASP A 88 -10.23 21.47 -2.58
CA ASP A 88 -8.87 21.89 -2.93
C ASP A 88 -8.28 21.02 -4.06
N GLY A 89 -8.41 21.51 -5.30
CA GLY A 89 -7.87 20.88 -6.49
C GLY A 89 -6.35 20.96 -6.66
N ARG A 90 -5.61 21.65 -5.77
CA ARG A 90 -4.14 21.69 -5.79
C ARG A 90 -3.50 20.52 -5.03
N GLN A 91 -4.30 19.82 -4.23
CA GLN A 91 -3.86 18.70 -3.40
C GLN A 91 -4.42 17.38 -3.94
N GLY A 92 -3.82 16.27 -3.50
CA GLY A 92 -4.39 14.96 -3.78
C GLY A 92 -5.75 14.75 -3.09
N PRO A 93 -6.60 13.86 -3.62
CA PRO A 93 -7.94 13.65 -3.08
C PRO A 93 -7.87 13.13 -1.64
N VAL A 94 -8.84 13.55 -0.82
CA VAL A 94 -9.07 12.94 0.49
C VAL A 94 -9.59 11.53 0.28
N ILE A 95 -8.99 10.56 0.96
CA ILE A 95 -9.30 9.15 0.83
C ILE A 95 -9.69 8.56 2.18
N THR A 96 -10.56 7.56 2.16
CA THR A 96 -10.86 6.70 3.32
C THR A 96 -10.37 5.30 3.00
N VAL A 97 -9.53 4.73 3.87
CA VAL A 97 -9.08 3.34 3.74
C VAL A 97 -10.27 2.43 4.04
N THR A 98 -10.56 1.51 3.13
CA THR A 98 -11.73 0.64 3.29
C THR A 98 -11.49 -0.37 4.40
N SER A 99 -12.49 -0.64 5.25
CA SER A 99 -12.41 -1.62 6.34
C SER A 99 -12.27 -3.08 5.86
N TYR A 100 -12.52 -3.34 4.58
CA TYR A 100 -12.61 -4.69 4.02
C TYR A 100 -11.28 -5.27 3.53
N SER A 101 -10.26 -4.43 3.29
CA SER A 101 -8.90 -4.88 3.02
C SER A 101 -8.11 -4.80 4.33
N PRO A 102 -7.46 -5.88 4.81
CA PRO A 102 -6.50 -5.77 5.89
C PRO A 102 -5.40 -4.82 5.42
N ALA A 103 -5.49 -3.57 5.87
CA ALA A 103 -4.63 -2.49 5.44
C ALA A 103 -3.69 -2.14 6.59
N ALA A 104 -2.41 -2.49 6.43
CA ALA A 104 -1.38 -2.03 7.36
C ALA A 104 -1.03 -0.56 7.03
N ARG A 105 -0.76 0.22 8.07
CA ARG A 105 -0.35 1.63 7.95
C ARG A 105 1.07 1.78 8.47
N PHE A 106 1.94 2.34 7.65
CA PHE A 106 3.31 2.66 7.98
C PHE A 106 3.51 4.17 7.86
N GLU A 107 4.32 4.74 8.75
CA GLU A 107 4.69 6.15 8.71
C GLU A 107 6.18 6.27 8.42
N MET A 108 6.56 7.21 7.56
CA MET A 108 7.94 7.47 7.19
C MET A 108 8.18 8.95 6.95
N ASP A 109 9.43 9.38 7.09
CA ASP A 109 9.84 10.71 6.69
C ASP A 109 9.73 10.88 5.17
N ARG A 110 9.35 12.06 4.72
CA ARG A 110 9.27 12.34 3.28
C ARG A 110 10.61 12.23 2.57
N ASN A 111 11.69 12.59 3.28
CA ASN A 111 13.07 12.46 2.82
C ASN A 111 13.73 11.20 3.39
N ALA A 112 12.93 10.15 3.63
CA ALA A 112 13.42 8.85 4.09
C ALA A 112 14.58 8.36 3.22
N ALA A 113 15.57 7.77 3.88
CA ALA A 113 16.69 7.16 3.20
C ALA A 113 16.27 5.80 2.61
N ASP A 114 17.02 5.29 1.64
CA ASP A 114 16.78 3.97 1.03
C ASP A 114 16.63 2.85 2.08
N ASP A 115 17.37 2.92 3.19
CA ASP A 115 17.30 1.92 4.26
C ASP A 115 15.97 1.95 5.04
N ASP A 116 15.29 3.10 5.10
CA ASP A 116 13.94 3.17 5.69
C ASP A 116 12.93 2.40 4.82
N PHE A 117 13.04 2.50 3.49
CA PHE A 117 12.18 1.73 2.57
C PHE A 117 12.40 0.23 2.70
N LYS A 118 13.66 -0.22 2.84
CA LYS A 118 13.99 -1.63 3.09
C LYS A 118 13.42 -2.11 4.42
N LYS A 119 13.47 -1.27 5.46
CA LYS A 119 12.90 -1.60 6.78
C LYS A 119 11.38 -1.78 6.68
N ILE A 120 10.68 -0.83 6.08
CA ILE A 120 9.23 -0.93 5.87
C ILE A 120 8.87 -2.14 4.99
N ALA A 121 9.67 -2.45 3.96
CA ALA A 121 9.47 -3.65 3.16
C ALA A 121 9.57 -4.94 3.99
N ALA A 122 10.53 -5.02 4.91
CA ALA A 122 10.67 -6.16 5.82
C ALA A 122 9.51 -6.25 6.83
N GLU A 123 9.02 -5.12 7.33
CA GLU A 123 7.84 -5.06 8.20
C GLU A 123 6.58 -5.55 7.47
N ILE A 124 6.36 -5.13 6.22
CA ILE A 124 5.24 -5.63 5.39
C ILE A 124 5.29 -7.15 5.21
N VAL A 125 6.48 -7.73 5.00
CA VAL A 125 6.65 -9.19 4.89
C VAL A 125 6.30 -9.88 6.20
N THR A 126 6.68 -9.28 7.33
CA THR A 126 6.38 -9.80 8.66
C THR A 126 4.85 -9.81 8.90
N ASP A 127 4.19 -8.69 8.61
CA ASP A 127 2.73 -8.56 8.73
C ASP A 127 1.99 -9.51 7.79
N LEU A 128 2.48 -9.69 6.56
CA LEU A 128 1.93 -10.66 5.62
C LEU A 128 2.05 -12.08 6.18
N ASN A 129 3.20 -12.48 6.70
CA ASN A 129 3.38 -13.81 7.29
C ASN A 129 2.39 -14.03 8.44
N ALA A 130 2.27 -13.07 9.36
CA ALA A 130 1.33 -13.13 10.47
C ALA A 130 -0.13 -13.26 9.97
N LEU A 131 -0.50 -12.48 8.96
CA LEU A 131 -1.84 -12.54 8.34
C LEU A 131 -2.14 -13.91 7.75
N LEU A 132 -1.18 -14.54 7.08
CA LEU A 132 -1.35 -15.86 6.45
C LEU A 132 -1.37 -16.99 7.48
N ILE A 133 -0.59 -16.89 8.55
CA ILE A 133 -0.65 -17.82 9.69
C ILE A 133 -2.03 -17.75 10.35
N ALA A 134 -2.55 -16.54 10.58
CA ALA A 134 -3.87 -16.34 11.17
C ALA A 134 -5.01 -16.74 10.23
N ASN A 135 -4.80 -16.67 8.91
CA ASN A 135 -5.82 -16.93 7.89
C ASN A 135 -5.30 -17.87 6.79
N PRO A 136 -5.10 -19.18 7.07
CA PRO A 136 -4.51 -20.12 6.13
C PRO A 136 -5.31 -20.26 4.81
N MET A 137 -6.62 -19.98 4.86
CA MET A 137 -7.53 -19.98 3.70
C MET A 137 -7.32 -18.77 2.76
N MET A 138 -6.52 -17.77 3.13
CA MET A 138 -6.22 -16.64 2.25
C MET A 138 -5.26 -17.00 1.12
N ALA A 139 -4.35 -17.94 1.35
CA ALA A 139 -3.32 -18.36 0.39
C ALA A 139 -3.76 -19.53 -0.51
N THR A 140 -4.83 -20.23 -0.14
CA THR A 140 -5.25 -21.49 -0.74
C THR A 140 -6.36 -21.28 -1.77
N HIS A 141 -6.13 -21.85 -2.96
CA HIS A 141 -7.13 -22.35 -3.91
C HIS A 141 -6.65 -23.70 -4.40
#